data_AF-A0A8K0X2D6-F1
#
_entry.id   AF-A0A8K0X2D6-F1
#
_cell.length_a   1.000
_cell.length_b   1.000
_cell.length_c   1.000
_cell.angle_alpha   90.00
_cell.angle_beta   90.00
_cell.angle_gamma   90.00
#
_symmetry.space_group_name_H-M   'P 1'
#
loop_
_entity.id
_entity.type
_entity.pdbx_description
1 polymer ?
#
loop_
_entity_poly.entity_id
_entity_poly.type
_entity_poly.pdbx_seq_one_letter_code
_entity_poly.pdbx_strand_id
1 'polypeptide(L)'
;MDAARSSARALQSPLVRTLAALTEELVKGRIQDGKALLASIATIACGLVADCLYPSGNIEKALQEEFGRECRLNNYSAASRRGAKVAVTVTETFSPHPEYILSNYSGVVCDSRRQGYRHALPEGSSRSPKVWEAARATSAAPWYFAPCLIDGVGDFMDGGLWRMNPVDVGRQEAAALWPHATHPDIVLSIGTGRLGESDRPPAQSSTLAAIKRSGRFLTRLLTCLPENPVWNAHKWHETITAWNERLGDVSGVRLDVELPCLPALDDVSAMGWLRTAVRQQAASSGVMGSLVETFLAKLFFFELTSRPIRSRRGVSCQGSILCDLPPGPDLAHLVSRLEREGFVFHVLDISVPLTGSAEWELETHPLRLPVEVCVSGLEARFSVALSDQSRQSCDISSSPFTLNWLMTAQGWCKPFGRADHLPVGPREVSQGKRMQPQSIREGKRRRRY
;
A
#
# COMPACT_ATOMS: atom_id res chain seq x y z
N MET A 1 -2.53 53.60 23.02
CA MET A 1 -3.59 53.56 24.04
C MET A 1 -4.98 53.29 23.47
N ASP A 2 -5.14 52.94 22.17
CA ASP A 2 -6.49 52.77 21.56
C ASP A 2 -6.80 51.40 20.91
N ALA A 3 -5.87 50.46 20.79
CA ALA A 3 -6.19 49.10 20.30
C ALA A 3 -6.41 48.07 21.43
N ALA A 4 -5.74 48.23 22.58
CA ALA A 4 -5.85 47.33 23.73
C ALA A 4 -7.07 47.60 24.65
N ARG A 5 -7.82 48.69 24.42
CA ARG A 5 -9.04 49.03 25.17
C ARG A 5 -10.35 48.64 24.45
N SER A 6 -10.27 48.21 23.19
CA SER A 6 -11.42 47.75 22.39
C SER A 6 -11.77 46.27 22.64
N SER A 7 -10.78 45.40 22.84
CA SER A 7 -11.03 43.96 23.12
C SER A 7 -11.44 43.63 24.55
N ALA A 8 -11.28 44.55 25.51
CA ALA A 8 -11.68 44.33 26.92
C ALA A 8 -13.16 44.70 27.21
N ARG A 9 -13.88 45.30 26.26
CA ARG A 9 -15.31 45.66 26.40
C ARG A 9 -16.28 44.69 25.74
N ALA A 10 -15.80 43.71 24.96
CA ALA A 10 -16.63 42.63 24.42
C ALA A 10 -16.90 41.49 25.44
N LEU A 11 -16.15 41.45 26.54
CA LEU A 11 -16.29 40.48 27.65
C LEU A 11 -17.17 40.98 28.81
N GLN A 12 -17.85 42.12 28.65
CA GLN A 12 -18.77 42.70 29.65
C GLN A 12 -20.23 42.76 29.15
N SER A 13 -20.65 41.86 28.25
CA SER A 13 -22.08 41.74 27.95
C SER A 13 -22.79 41.06 29.14
N PRO A 14 -23.92 41.61 29.63
CA PRO A 14 -24.71 41.00 30.71
C PRO A 14 -25.05 39.54 30.41
N LEU A 15 -25.28 39.21 29.13
CA LEU A 15 -25.67 37.90 28.62
C LEU A 15 -24.65 36.78 28.90
N VAL A 16 -23.34 37.06 28.83
CA VAL A 16 -22.29 36.05 29.08
C VAL A 16 -22.15 35.75 30.57
N ARG A 17 -22.36 36.75 31.45
CA ARG A 17 -22.41 36.53 32.90
C ARG A 17 -23.69 35.82 33.32
N THR A 18 -24.82 36.09 32.67
CA THR A 18 -26.08 35.37 32.93
C THR A 18 -25.99 33.90 32.51
N LEU A 19 -25.32 33.60 31.38
CA LEU A 19 -25.12 32.23 30.90
C LEU A 19 -24.13 31.42 31.77
N ALA A 20 -23.07 32.04 32.28
CA ALA A 20 -22.14 31.41 33.22
C ALA A 20 -22.75 31.21 34.63
N ALA A 21 -23.54 32.17 35.10
CA ALA A 21 -24.24 32.07 36.39
C ALA A 21 -25.40 31.06 36.34
N LEU A 22 -26.12 30.95 35.22
CA LEU A 22 -27.16 29.93 35.02
C LEU A 22 -26.58 28.51 34.95
N THR A 23 -25.36 28.35 34.43
CA THR A 23 -24.69 27.04 34.35
C THR A 23 -24.11 26.59 35.70
N GLU A 24 -23.71 27.51 36.59
CA GLU A 24 -23.30 27.16 37.97
C GLU A 24 -24.49 26.88 38.91
N GLU A 25 -25.61 27.60 38.77
CA GLU A 25 -26.82 27.39 39.59
C GLU A 25 -27.57 26.09 39.21
N LEU A 26 -27.51 25.65 37.95
CA LEU A 26 -28.14 24.40 37.49
C LEU A 26 -27.41 23.11 37.93
N VAL A 27 -26.21 23.22 38.52
CA VAL A 27 -25.37 22.06 38.89
C VAL A 27 -25.41 21.74 40.39
N LYS A 28 -26.10 22.55 41.22
CA LYS A 28 -26.33 22.24 42.63
C LYS A 28 -27.68 21.54 42.85
N GLY A 29 -27.75 20.25 42.50
CA GLY A 29 -28.93 19.44 42.80
C GLY A 29 -28.85 17.98 42.32
N ARG A 30 -28.34 17.11 43.21
CA ARG A 30 -28.40 15.64 43.27
C ARG A 30 -29.16 14.84 42.17
N ILE A 31 -28.37 13.94 41.55
CA ILE A 31 -28.63 12.52 41.19
C ILE A 31 -29.20 12.16 39.80
N GLN A 32 -28.27 11.59 39.00
CA GLN A 32 -28.31 10.48 38.02
C GLN A 32 -29.15 10.60 36.72
N ASP A 33 -28.53 10.12 35.63
CA ASP A 33 -29.00 9.94 34.23
C ASP A 33 -29.01 11.13 33.24
N GLY A 34 -28.83 12.38 33.66
CA GLY A 34 -28.80 13.54 32.74
C GLY A 34 -27.44 13.95 32.13
N LYS A 35 -26.32 13.40 32.64
CA LYS A 35 -24.96 13.88 32.28
C LYS A 35 -24.54 13.54 30.85
N ALA A 36 -25.02 12.44 30.29
CA ALA A 36 -24.70 12.05 28.92
C ALA A 36 -25.35 13.01 27.90
N LEU A 37 -26.60 13.43 28.13
CA LEU A 37 -27.31 14.32 27.22
C LEU A 37 -26.71 15.73 27.22
N LEU A 38 -26.39 16.28 28.40
CA LEU A 38 -25.77 17.60 28.50
C LEU A 38 -24.33 17.62 27.95
N ALA A 39 -23.56 16.54 28.17
CA ALA A 39 -22.27 16.37 27.52
C ALA A 39 -22.43 16.29 25.99
N SER A 40 -23.39 15.51 25.48
CA SER A 40 -23.67 15.42 24.04
C SER A 40 -24.10 16.76 23.44
N ILE A 41 -24.94 17.53 24.14
CA ILE A 41 -25.36 18.87 23.67
C ILE A 41 -24.18 19.84 23.70
N ALA A 42 -23.32 19.80 24.73
CA ALA A 42 -22.12 20.61 24.80
C ALA A 42 -21.11 20.23 23.71
N THR A 43 -20.95 18.94 23.44
CA THR A 43 -20.11 18.41 22.34
C THR A 43 -20.64 18.84 20.98
N ILE A 44 -21.96 18.80 20.76
CA ILE A 44 -22.60 19.31 19.55
C ILE A 44 -22.41 20.82 19.42
N ALA A 45 -22.58 21.58 20.51
CA ALA A 45 -22.38 23.03 20.51
C ALA A 45 -20.91 23.43 20.28
N CYS A 46 -19.96 22.71 20.87
CA CYS A 46 -18.53 22.87 20.59
C CYS A 46 -18.20 22.48 19.15
N GLY A 47 -18.76 21.39 18.62
CA GLY A 47 -18.59 21.00 17.22
C GLY A 47 -19.16 22.01 16.22
N LEU A 48 -20.23 22.73 16.60
CA LEU A 48 -20.80 23.82 15.80
C LEU A 48 -19.99 25.13 15.85
N VAL A 49 -19.08 25.27 16.82
CA VAL A 49 -18.23 26.47 17.00
C VAL A 49 -16.78 26.22 16.57
N ALA A 50 -16.28 24.99 16.75
CA ALA A 50 -14.94 24.55 16.38
C ALA A 50 -14.89 23.88 15.00
N ASP A 51 -16.03 23.71 14.34
CA ASP A 51 -16.19 23.04 13.04
C ASP A 51 -15.66 21.58 13.00
N CYS A 52 -15.37 20.98 14.16
CA CYS A 52 -14.96 19.58 14.33
C CYS A 52 -15.35 19.02 15.72
N LEU A 53 -15.64 17.72 15.79
CA LEU A 53 -16.02 16.99 17.01
C LEU A 53 -14.83 16.81 17.97
N TYR A 54 -13.63 16.59 17.41
CA TYR A 54 -12.42 16.29 18.17
C TYR A 54 -11.30 17.31 17.89
N PRO A 55 -10.63 17.81 18.95
CA PRO A 55 -9.43 18.63 18.78
C PRO A 55 -8.30 17.87 18.08
N SER A 56 -7.72 18.47 17.04
CA SER A 56 -6.64 17.87 16.24
C SER A 56 -5.35 17.60 17.02
N GLY A 57 -5.08 18.35 18.10
CA GLY A 57 -3.81 18.25 18.84
C GLY A 57 -3.54 16.87 19.45
N ASN A 58 -4.58 16.11 19.81
CA ASN A 58 -4.41 14.77 20.38
C ASN A 58 -3.93 13.76 19.33
N ILE A 59 -4.55 13.75 18.15
CA ILE A 59 -4.16 12.88 17.04
C ILE A 59 -2.79 13.29 16.50
N GLU A 60 -2.51 14.59 16.38
CA GLU A 60 -1.19 15.08 15.96
C GLU A 60 -0.09 14.64 16.92
N LYS A 61 -0.32 14.77 18.23
CA LYS A 61 0.64 14.32 19.24
C LYS A 61 0.93 12.82 19.12
N ALA A 62 -0.12 12.00 19.01
CA ALA A 62 0.04 10.54 18.86
C ALA A 62 0.81 10.17 17.58
N LEU A 63 0.48 10.81 16.44
CA LEU A 63 1.18 10.59 15.18
C LEU A 63 2.64 11.06 15.22
N GLN A 64 2.92 12.17 15.91
CA GLN A 64 4.29 12.66 16.10
C GLN A 64 5.12 11.76 17.02
N GLU A 65 4.51 11.15 18.04
CA GLU A 65 5.16 10.18 18.93
C GLU A 65 5.52 8.90 18.19
N GLU A 66 4.61 8.39 17.33
CA GLU A 66 4.84 7.15 16.56
C GLU A 66 5.80 7.34 15.38
N PHE A 67 5.58 8.38 14.57
CA PHE A 67 6.32 8.57 13.31
C PHE A 67 7.51 9.52 13.43
N GLY A 68 7.63 10.26 14.54
CA GLY A 68 8.65 11.27 14.75
C GLY A 68 8.30 12.62 14.09
N ARG A 69 8.63 13.71 14.80
CA ARG A 69 8.25 15.09 14.43
C ARG A 69 8.86 15.62 13.14
N GLU A 70 10.03 15.12 12.76
CA GLU A 70 10.80 15.59 11.60
C GLU A 70 10.95 14.51 10.51
N CYS A 71 10.34 13.34 10.71
CA CYS A 71 10.41 12.28 9.71
C CYS A 71 9.58 12.66 8.48
N ARG A 72 10.19 12.60 7.30
CA ARG A 72 9.57 12.93 6.02
C ARG A 72 9.21 11.67 5.25
N LEU A 73 8.17 11.75 4.42
CA LEU A 73 7.73 10.62 3.58
C LEU A 73 8.89 10.02 2.78
N ASN A 74 9.67 10.87 2.09
CA ASN A 74 10.81 10.43 1.27
C ASN A 74 11.99 9.81 2.05
N ASN A 75 12.05 9.95 3.37
CA ASN A 75 13.13 9.45 4.23
C ASN A 75 12.61 8.55 5.37
N TYR A 76 11.44 7.94 5.19
CA TYR A 76 10.88 7.05 6.20
C TYR A 76 11.64 5.71 6.22
N SER A 77 12.47 5.52 7.26
CA SER A 77 13.49 4.46 7.33
C SER A 77 12.95 3.03 7.15
N ALA A 78 11.71 2.74 7.55
CA ALA A 78 11.12 1.42 7.40
C ALA A 78 10.68 1.12 5.96
N ALA A 79 10.16 2.12 5.25
CA ALA A 79 9.79 1.99 3.84
C ALA A 79 11.03 2.05 2.95
N SER A 80 11.93 3.01 3.19
CA SER A 80 13.15 3.19 2.40
C SER A 80 14.07 1.97 2.47
N ARG A 81 14.25 1.34 3.65
CA ARG A 81 15.04 0.09 3.79
C ARG A 81 14.48 -1.06 2.97
N ARG A 82 13.16 -1.12 2.76
CA ARG A 82 12.48 -2.16 2.00
C ARG A 82 12.26 -1.80 0.53
N GLY A 83 12.70 -0.61 0.11
CA GLY A 83 12.34 -0.07 -1.21
C GLY A 83 10.84 0.14 -1.42
N ALA A 84 10.05 0.13 -0.34
CA ALA A 84 8.59 0.17 -0.41
C ALA A 84 8.09 1.53 -0.89
N LYS A 85 7.17 1.50 -1.85
CA LYS A 85 6.49 2.68 -2.39
C LYS A 85 5.17 2.84 -1.64
N VAL A 86 4.99 4.00 -1.01
CA VAL A 86 3.85 4.30 -0.14
C VAL A 86 3.18 5.56 -0.65
N ALA A 87 1.85 5.51 -0.74
CA ALA A 87 1.00 6.66 -1.04
C ALA A 87 -0.24 6.63 -0.16
N VAL A 88 -0.72 7.81 0.24
CA VAL A 88 -1.98 8.01 0.95
C VAL A 88 -2.86 8.97 0.16
N THR A 89 -4.17 8.73 0.15
CA THR A 89 -5.16 9.56 -0.52
C THR A 89 -5.59 10.73 0.37
N VAL A 90 -5.70 11.92 -0.18
CA VAL A 90 -6.17 13.13 0.51
C VAL A 90 -7.09 13.95 -0.39
N THR A 91 -7.87 14.83 0.21
CA THR A 91 -8.82 15.69 -0.49
C THR A 91 -8.49 17.15 -0.26
N GLU A 92 -8.14 17.91 -1.29
CA GLU A 92 -7.85 19.35 -1.16
C GLU A 92 -9.15 20.15 -0.92
N THR A 93 -9.13 21.05 0.07
CA THR A 93 -10.34 21.72 0.57
C THR A 93 -10.91 22.76 -0.40
N PHE A 94 -10.05 23.44 -1.18
CA PHE A 94 -10.43 24.60 -1.99
C PHE A 94 -10.06 24.46 -3.48
N SER A 95 -10.26 23.27 -4.05
CA SER A 95 -9.90 22.99 -5.44
C SER A 95 -11.06 22.41 -6.25
N PRO A 96 -11.21 22.79 -7.54
CA PRO A 96 -12.17 22.14 -8.45
C PRO A 96 -11.79 20.70 -8.81
N HIS A 97 -10.52 20.32 -8.56
CA HIS A 97 -10.00 18.96 -8.72
C HIS A 97 -9.33 18.55 -7.40
N PRO A 98 -10.13 18.15 -6.39
CA PRO A 98 -9.67 17.99 -5.02
C PRO A 98 -8.96 16.64 -4.77
N GLU A 99 -8.84 15.75 -5.76
CA GLU A 99 -8.28 14.41 -5.59
C GLU A 99 -6.74 14.44 -5.60
N TYR A 100 -6.12 14.16 -4.47
CA TYR A 100 -4.66 14.15 -4.34
C TYR A 100 -4.12 12.89 -3.66
N ILE A 101 -2.87 12.58 -3.93
CA ILE A 101 -2.07 11.62 -3.17
C ILE A 101 -0.80 12.25 -2.61
N LEU A 102 -0.43 11.84 -1.40
CA LEU A 102 0.85 12.14 -0.76
C LEU A 102 1.70 10.86 -0.78
N SER A 103 2.86 10.88 -1.42
CA SER A 103 3.69 9.70 -1.65
C SER A 103 5.14 9.87 -1.19
N ASN A 104 5.82 8.75 -0.92
CA ASN A 104 7.27 8.76 -0.62
C ASN A 104 8.17 8.72 -1.86
N TYR A 105 7.57 8.71 -3.04
CA TYR A 105 8.23 8.82 -4.33
C TYR A 105 7.72 10.05 -5.06
N SER A 106 8.59 10.66 -5.86
CA SER A 106 8.17 11.69 -6.82
C SER A 106 7.25 11.03 -7.83
N GLY A 107 6.07 11.62 -8.07
CA GLY A 107 5.18 11.16 -9.12
C GLY A 107 6.00 10.97 -10.40
N VAL A 108 6.00 9.77 -10.94
CA VAL A 108 6.51 9.55 -12.29
C VAL A 108 5.71 10.51 -13.17
N VAL A 109 6.36 11.16 -14.15
CA VAL A 109 5.70 12.11 -15.06
C VAL A 109 4.68 11.36 -15.91
N CYS A 110 3.56 11.00 -15.30
CA CYS A 110 2.38 10.49 -15.93
C CYS A 110 1.42 11.66 -15.97
N ASP A 111 0.97 11.97 -17.17
CA ASP A 111 0.10 13.09 -17.49
C ASP A 111 -1.10 13.11 -16.52
N SER A 112 -1.05 13.98 -15.51
CA SER A 112 -1.98 14.04 -14.37
C SER A 112 -3.44 14.24 -14.79
N ARG A 113 -3.66 14.59 -16.06
CA ARG A 113 -4.98 14.68 -16.70
C ARG A 113 -5.63 13.31 -16.96
N ARG A 114 -4.89 12.20 -16.92
CA ARG A 114 -5.43 10.85 -17.23
C ARG A 114 -5.80 10.01 -16.02
N GLN A 115 -5.25 10.30 -14.84
CA GLN A 115 -5.38 9.44 -13.65
C GLN A 115 -6.54 9.83 -12.72
N GLY A 116 -7.14 11.01 -12.90
CA GLY A 116 -8.25 11.47 -12.07
C GLY A 116 -7.86 11.88 -10.64
N TYR A 117 -6.56 11.95 -10.34
CA TYR A 117 -5.98 12.51 -9.12
C TYR A 117 -4.60 13.11 -9.41
N ARG A 118 -4.06 13.88 -8.45
CA ARG A 118 -2.76 14.58 -8.57
C ARG A 118 -1.81 14.19 -7.44
N HIS A 119 -0.52 14.22 -7.69
CA HIS A 119 0.46 14.19 -6.58
C HIS A 119 0.52 15.55 -5.91
N ALA A 120 0.35 15.57 -4.60
CA ALA A 120 0.60 16.75 -3.79
C ALA A 120 2.12 16.90 -3.62
N LEU A 121 2.73 17.61 -4.57
CA LEU A 121 4.15 17.98 -4.56
C LEU A 121 4.27 19.40 -4.00
N PRO A 122 5.29 19.68 -3.16
CA PRO A 122 5.53 21.05 -2.72
C PRO A 122 5.92 21.91 -3.93
N GLU A 123 5.14 22.94 -4.24
CA GLU A 123 5.54 23.93 -5.24
C GLU A 123 6.73 24.73 -4.70
N GLY A 124 7.86 24.69 -5.40
CA GLY A 124 8.99 25.59 -5.15
C GLY A 124 9.77 25.38 -3.84
N SER A 125 9.50 24.34 -3.05
CA SER A 125 10.29 24.03 -1.84
C SER A 125 10.77 22.58 -1.81
N SER A 126 12.03 22.37 -1.43
CA SER A 126 12.71 21.07 -1.45
C SER A 126 12.24 20.10 -0.33
N ARG A 127 11.05 20.28 0.24
CA ARG A 127 10.66 19.63 1.50
C ARG A 127 9.40 18.80 1.33
N SER A 128 9.60 17.48 1.13
CA SER A 128 8.56 16.46 1.27
C SER A 128 7.75 16.66 2.56
N PRO A 129 6.42 16.41 2.54
CA PRO A 129 5.58 16.39 3.75
C PRO A 129 6.17 15.47 4.82
N LYS A 130 5.92 15.81 6.08
CA LYS A 130 6.23 14.94 7.22
C LYS A 130 5.26 13.76 7.24
N VAL A 131 5.71 12.62 7.75
CA VAL A 131 4.88 11.39 7.80
C VAL A 131 3.62 11.62 8.65
N TRP A 132 3.77 12.30 9.80
CA TRP A 132 2.64 12.60 10.67
C TRP A 132 1.65 13.60 10.04
N GLU A 133 2.12 14.54 9.21
CA GLU A 133 1.26 15.48 8.47
C GLU A 133 0.42 14.73 7.42
N ALA A 134 1.06 13.83 6.66
CA ALA A 134 0.35 13.01 5.67
C ALA A 134 -0.68 12.08 6.32
N ALA A 135 -0.31 11.44 7.44
CA ALA A 135 -1.22 10.62 8.24
C ALA A 135 -2.38 11.45 8.82
N ARG A 136 -2.12 12.67 9.31
CA ARG A 136 -3.15 13.56 9.82
C ARG A 136 -4.11 14.04 8.72
N ALA A 137 -3.59 14.34 7.54
CA ALA A 137 -4.39 14.76 6.39
C ALA A 137 -5.31 13.63 5.90
N THR A 138 -4.79 12.41 5.71
CA THR A 138 -5.62 11.30 5.23
C THR A 138 -6.66 10.83 6.24
N SER A 139 -6.51 11.15 7.53
CA SER A 139 -7.48 10.82 8.59
C SER A 139 -8.36 12.01 9.02
N ALA A 140 -8.30 13.12 8.28
CA ALA A 140 -9.04 14.35 8.57
C ALA A 140 -10.52 14.22 8.17
N ALA A 141 -11.23 13.26 8.75
CA ALA A 141 -12.61 12.96 8.37
C ALA A 141 -13.51 14.18 8.66
N PRO A 142 -14.33 14.63 7.69
CA PRO A 142 -15.27 15.71 7.92
C PRO A 142 -16.13 15.42 9.14
N TRP A 143 -16.50 16.48 9.86
CA TRP A 143 -17.12 16.44 11.19
C TRP A 143 -16.24 15.97 12.33
N TYR A 144 -15.34 15.01 12.13
CA TYR A 144 -14.52 14.47 13.19
C TYR A 144 -13.34 15.38 13.50
N PHE A 145 -12.59 15.77 12.47
CA PHE A 145 -11.39 16.56 12.60
C PHE A 145 -11.42 17.74 11.62
N ALA A 146 -10.77 18.84 12.00
CA ALA A 146 -10.56 19.98 11.09
C ALA A 146 -9.68 19.59 9.89
N PRO A 147 -9.73 20.34 8.77
CA PRO A 147 -8.74 20.21 7.70
C PRO A 147 -7.29 20.36 8.21
N CYS A 148 -6.35 19.69 7.54
CA CYS A 148 -4.94 19.67 7.88
C CYS A 148 -4.14 20.48 6.87
N LEU A 149 -3.61 21.62 7.32
CA LEU A 149 -2.69 22.44 6.56
C LEU A 149 -1.29 21.80 6.56
N ILE A 150 -0.76 21.53 5.37
CA ILE A 150 0.63 21.12 5.16
C ILE A 150 1.36 22.28 4.48
N ASP A 151 2.32 22.87 5.19
CA ASP A 151 3.05 24.06 4.75
C ASP A 151 3.68 23.90 3.37
N GLY A 152 3.30 24.78 2.43
CA GLY A 152 3.81 24.78 1.05
C GLY A 152 3.28 23.66 0.16
N VAL A 153 2.27 22.91 0.62
CA VAL A 153 1.65 21.82 -0.14
C VAL A 153 0.15 22.05 -0.32
N GLY A 154 -0.60 22.34 0.75
CA GLY A 154 -2.04 22.57 0.65
C GLY A 154 -2.79 22.29 1.95
N ASP A 155 -4.10 22.51 1.90
CA ASP A 155 -5.03 22.25 3.02
C ASP A 155 -5.93 21.06 2.70
N PHE A 156 -5.77 19.98 3.45
CA PHE A 156 -6.27 18.65 3.09
C PHE A 156 -7.25 18.06 4.11
N MET A 157 -8.22 17.33 3.59
CA MET A 157 -9.17 16.49 4.31
C MET A 157 -8.96 14.99 3.98
N ASP A 158 -9.70 14.13 4.65
CA ASP A 158 -9.69 12.67 4.46
C ASP A 158 -9.87 12.27 2.99
N GLY A 159 -9.04 11.34 2.51
CA GLY A 159 -9.12 10.80 1.15
C GLY A 159 -10.38 9.98 0.88
N GLY A 160 -11.06 9.52 1.93
CA GLY A 160 -12.34 8.83 1.88
C GLY A 160 -13.46 9.65 1.25
N LEU A 161 -13.31 10.97 1.14
CA LEU A 161 -14.24 11.84 0.40
C LEU A 161 -14.31 11.50 -1.10
N TRP A 162 -13.24 10.97 -1.70
CA TRP A 162 -13.24 10.54 -3.11
C TRP A 162 -12.83 9.08 -3.30
N ARG A 163 -11.98 8.53 -2.43
CA ARG A 163 -11.50 7.13 -2.44
C ARG A 163 -11.27 6.58 -1.04
N MET A 164 -12.25 5.82 -0.54
CA MET A 164 -12.09 5.03 0.70
C MET A 164 -11.29 3.74 0.48
N ASN A 165 -11.30 3.18 -0.73
CA ASN A 165 -10.51 2.01 -1.12
C ASN A 165 -9.53 2.41 -2.22
N PRO A 166 -8.24 2.62 -1.90
CA PRO A 166 -7.25 3.12 -2.85
C PRO A 166 -6.63 2.02 -3.73
N VAL A 167 -7.27 0.85 -3.87
CA VAL A 167 -6.71 -0.26 -4.66
C VAL A 167 -6.50 0.12 -6.14
N ASP A 168 -7.40 0.92 -6.72
CA ASP A 168 -7.29 1.41 -8.09
C ASP A 168 -6.15 2.41 -8.24
N VAL A 169 -6.01 3.32 -7.28
CA VAL A 169 -4.88 4.25 -7.17
C VAL A 169 -3.57 3.45 -7.08
N GLY A 170 -3.49 2.45 -6.19
CA GLY A 170 -2.32 1.61 -6.04
C GLY A 170 -1.93 0.84 -7.30
N ARG A 171 -2.91 0.33 -8.07
CA ARG A 171 -2.64 -0.32 -9.37
C ARG A 171 -2.13 0.65 -10.42
N GLN A 172 -2.73 1.83 -10.52
CA GLN A 172 -2.30 2.88 -11.44
C GLN A 172 -0.86 3.31 -11.13
N GLU A 173 -0.55 3.51 -9.85
CA GLU A 173 0.79 3.87 -9.40
C GLU A 173 1.80 2.74 -9.63
N ALA A 174 1.41 1.48 -9.40
CA ALA A 174 2.28 0.35 -9.72
C ALA A 174 2.61 0.29 -11.22
N ALA A 175 1.62 0.49 -12.09
CA ALA A 175 1.83 0.53 -13.54
C ALA A 175 2.73 1.72 -13.96
N ALA A 176 2.60 2.87 -13.30
CA ALA A 176 3.43 4.05 -13.54
C ALA A 176 4.88 3.86 -13.05
N LEU A 177 5.07 3.23 -11.89
CA LEU A 177 6.38 2.98 -11.28
C LEU A 177 7.16 1.86 -11.98
N TRP A 178 6.45 0.83 -12.47
CA TRP A 178 7.04 -0.34 -13.10
C TRP A 178 6.43 -0.59 -14.49
N PRO A 179 6.69 0.27 -15.49
CA PRO A 179 6.07 0.18 -16.81
C PRO A 179 6.47 -1.07 -17.61
N HIS A 180 7.53 -1.77 -17.19
CA HIS A 180 7.97 -3.02 -17.79
C HIS A 180 7.33 -4.25 -17.16
N ALA A 181 6.72 -4.11 -15.98
CA ALA A 181 5.93 -5.18 -15.37
C ALA A 181 4.54 -5.17 -15.99
N THR A 182 4.06 -6.34 -16.43
CA THR A 182 2.73 -6.48 -17.05
C THR A 182 1.60 -6.28 -16.03
N HIS A 183 1.79 -6.72 -14.79
CA HIS A 183 0.86 -6.57 -13.67
C HIS A 183 1.57 -6.92 -12.34
N PRO A 184 1.05 -6.46 -11.18
CA PRO A 184 1.49 -6.96 -9.88
C PRO A 184 1.19 -8.45 -9.71
N ASP A 185 2.09 -9.20 -9.08
CA ASP A 185 1.88 -10.64 -8.79
C ASP A 185 0.74 -10.90 -7.81
N ILE A 186 0.55 -10.01 -6.84
CA ILE A 186 -0.51 -10.08 -5.83
C ILE A 186 -1.09 -8.69 -5.63
N VAL A 187 -2.42 -8.59 -5.55
CA VAL A 187 -3.10 -7.39 -5.07
C VAL A 187 -3.88 -7.76 -3.82
N LEU A 188 -3.41 -7.32 -2.65
CA LEU A 188 -4.10 -7.54 -1.38
C LEU A 188 -4.83 -6.25 -0.97
N SER A 189 -6.15 -6.33 -0.85
CA SER A 189 -6.98 -5.24 -0.35
C SER A 189 -7.56 -5.63 1.01
N ILE A 190 -7.36 -4.80 2.03
CA ILE A 190 -7.84 -5.06 3.40
C ILE A 190 -8.92 -4.03 3.74
N GLY A 191 -10.10 -4.51 4.11
CA GLY A 191 -11.24 -3.72 4.53
C GLY A 191 -11.33 -3.54 6.04
N THR A 192 -12.12 -2.55 6.44
CA THR A 192 -12.40 -2.23 7.85
C THR A 192 -13.73 -2.84 8.34
N GLY A 193 -14.31 -3.77 7.58
CA GLY A 193 -15.57 -4.42 7.90
C GLY A 193 -16.73 -3.98 7.01
N ARG A 194 -17.72 -4.86 6.86
CA ARG A 194 -18.93 -4.66 6.06
C ARG A 194 -20.15 -5.28 6.73
N LEU A 195 -21.33 -4.74 6.46
CA LEU A 195 -22.58 -5.37 6.91
C LEU A 195 -22.78 -6.72 6.22
N GLY A 196 -23.23 -7.72 6.99
CA GLY A 196 -23.71 -8.99 6.45
C GLY A 196 -24.91 -8.81 5.52
N GLU A 197 -25.07 -9.70 4.53
CA GLU A 197 -26.13 -9.60 3.51
C GLU A 197 -27.55 -9.70 4.08
N SER A 198 -27.73 -10.42 5.18
CA SER A 198 -29.03 -10.62 5.85
C SER A 198 -29.52 -9.43 6.67
N ASP A 199 -28.60 -8.56 7.11
CA ASP A 199 -28.91 -7.45 8.03
C ASP A 199 -28.85 -6.08 7.33
N ARG A 200 -28.88 -6.08 6.00
CA ARG A 200 -28.96 -4.84 5.22
C ARG A 200 -30.30 -4.15 5.52
N PRO A 201 -30.30 -2.93 6.08
CA PRO A 201 -31.55 -2.20 6.19
C PRO A 201 -32.09 -1.96 4.76
N PRO A 202 -33.41 -2.15 4.51
CA PRO A 202 -34.00 -1.70 3.25
C PRO A 202 -33.67 -0.21 3.11
N ALA A 203 -33.31 0.24 1.91
CA ALA A 203 -32.88 1.61 1.65
C ALA A 203 -33.92 2.62 2.18
N GLN A 204 -33.72 3.12 3.41
CA GLN A 204 -34.63 4.05 4.06
C GLN A 204 -34.02 5.45 4.02
N SER A 205 -34.69 6.29 3.26
CA SER A 205 -34.37 7.67 2.91
C SER A 205 -34.77 8.71 3.98
N SER A 206 -34.78 8.35 5.27
CA SER A 206 -35.41 9.20 6.30
C SER A 206 -34.46 10.06 7.16
N THR A 207 -33.13 9.91 7.07
CA THR A 207 -32.19 10.72 7.89
C THR A 207 -31.91 12.13 7.32
N LEU A 208 -32.37 12.42 6.10
CA LEU A 208 -32.11 13.70 5.41
C LEU A 208 -32.91 14.90 5.95
N ALA A 209 -34.04 14.66 6.60
CA ALA A 209 -34.89 15.74 7.11
C ALA A 209 -34.35 16.40 8.39
N ALA A 210 -33.59 15.65 9.20
CA ALA A 210 -33.03 16.15 10.46
C ALA A 210 -31.79 17.03 10.25
N ILE A 211 -30.94 16.68 9.26
CA ILE A 211 -29.65 17.35 9.01
C ILE A 211 -29.83 18.67 8.23
N LYS A 212 -30.90 18.81 7.43
CA LYS A 212 -31.21 20.06 6.71
C LYS A 212 -31.56 21.25 7.62
N ARG A 213 -31.81 21.03 8.91
CA ARG A 213 -32.29 22.07 9.84
C ARG A 213 -31.16 22.76 10.63
N SER A 214 -29.93 22.26 10.55
CA SER A 214 -28.79 22.75 11.32
C SER A 214 -27.70 23.38 10.42
N GLY A 215 -27.69 24.71 10.31
CA GLY A 215 -26.47 25.49 10.03
C GLY A 215 -26.05 25.69 8.56
N ARG A 216 -25.75 26.96 8.22
CA ARG A 216 -25.29 27.44 6.90
C ARG A 216 -23.91 26.91 6.45
N PHE A 217 -23.13 26.30 7.34
CA PHE A 217 -21.79 25.74 7.06
C PHE A 217 -21.88 24.31 6.50
N LEU A 218 -22.71 23.47 7.11
CA LEU A 218 -23.09 22.14 6.62
C LEU A 218 -23.60 22.21 5.18
N THR A 219 -24.45 23.20 4.86
CA THR A 219 -24.97 23.37 3.51
C THR A 219 -23.84 23.69 2.52
N ARG A 220 -22.81 24.44 2.92
CA ARG A 220 -21.65 24.79 2.07
C ARG A 220 -20.71 23.60 1.81
N LEU A 221 -20.47 22.78 2.83
CA LEU A 221 -19.68 21.54 2.72
C LEU A 221 -20.43 20.47 1.90
N LEU A 222 -21.75 20.41 2.03
CA LEU A 222 -22.61 19.49 1.28
C LEU A 222 -22.85 19.93 -0.17
N THR A 223 -22.67 21.23 -0.51
CA THR A 223 -22.86 21.77 -1.89
C THR A 223 -21.64 21.69 -2.80
N CYS A 224 -20.44 21.42 -2.27
CA CYS A 224 -19.24 21.22 -3.12
C CYS A 224 -19.08 19.77 -3.61
N LEU A 225 -20.01 18.88 -3.28
CA LEU A 225 -20.09 17.52 -3.82
C LEU A 225 -21.19 17.49 -4.88
N PRO A 226 -20.89 17.23 -6.16
CA PRO A 226 -21.92 17.09 -7.19
C PRO A 226 -22.91 15.95 -6.92
N GLU A 227 -22.62 15.05 -5.98
CA GLU A 227 -23.52 13.98 -5.55
C GLU A 227 -23.28 13.67 -4.07
N ASN A 228 -24.20 14.07 -3.19
CA ASN A 228 -24.16 13.70 -1.78
C ASN A 228 -24.78 12.31 -1.58
N PRO A 229 -24.02 11.33 -1.09
CA PRO A 229 -24.34 10.75 0.22
C PRO A 229 -23.09 10.23 0.95
N VAL A 230 -22.93 10.56 2.22
CA VAL A 230 -21.84 10.06 3.09
C VAL A 230 -21.82 8.52 3.25
N TRP A 231 -22.77 7.75 2.69
CA TRP A 231 -22.79 6.28 2.78
C TRP A 231 -23.58 5.61 1.65
N ASN A 232 -23.25 5.85 0.37
CA ASN A 232 -23.75 4.94 -0.68
C ASN A 232 -22.98 3.61 -0.59
N ALA A 233 -23.36 2.78 0.39
CA ALA A 233 -23.04 1.35 0.45
C ALA A 233 -23.34 0.64 -0.89
N HIS A 234 -24.22 1.23 -1.72
CA HIS A 234 -24.50 0.79 -3.08
C HIS A 234 -23.39 1.13 -4.09
N LYS A 235 -22.89 2.38 -4.19
CA LYS A 235 -21.67 2.69 -4.98
C LYS A 235 -20.46 1.92 -4.41
N TRP A 236 -20.40 1.75 -3.09
CA TRP A 236 -19.38 0.94 -2.40
C TRP A 236 -19.39 -0.51 -2.87
N HIS A 237 -20.57 -1.15 -2.91
CA HIS A 237 -20.74 -2.53 -3.36
C HIS A 237 -20.62 -2.67 -4.88
N GLU A 238 -21.20 -1.79 -5.69
CA GLU A 238 -21.06 -1.82 -7.16
C GLU A 238 -19.61 -1.60 -7.59
N THR A 239 -18.89 -0.68 -6.94
CA THR A 239 -17.47 -0.45 -7.20
C THR A 239 -16.68 -1.68 -6.77
N ILE A 240 -16.81 -2.17 -5.53
CA ILE A 240 -16.08 -3.37 -5.06
C ILE A 240 -16.42 -4.62 -5.88
N THR A 241 -17.68 -4.86 -6.23
CA THR A 241 -18.13 -6.05 -6.99
C THR A 241 -17.71 -5.98 -8.46
N ALA A 242 -17.92 -4.85 -9.14
CA ALA A 242 -17.39 -4.65 -10.49
C ALA A 242 -15.85 -4.64 -10.53
N TRP A 243 -15.19 -4.29 -9.41
CA TRP A 243 -13.75 -4.43 -9.26
C TRP A 243 -13.31 -5.85 -8.93
N ASN A 244 -14.03 -6.62 -8.12
CA ASN A 244 -13.73 -8.03 -7.89
C ASN A 244 -13.80 -8.82 -9.22
N GLU A 245 -14.72 -8.46 -10.10
CA GLU A 245 -14.80 -8.97 -11.48
C GLU A 245 -13.59 -8.53 -12.34
N ARG A 246 -13.12 -7.27 -12.20
CA ARG A 246 -11.91 -6.75 -12.88
C ARG A 246 -10.58 -7.14 -12.24
N LEU A 247 -10.62 -7.59 -11.00
CA LEU A 247 -9.50 -8.19 -10.30
C LEU A 247 -9.32 -9.62 -10.77
N GLY A 248 -10.34 -10.31 -11.28
CA GLY A 248 -10.25 -11.70 -11.75
C GLY A 248 -9.18 -11.98 -12.83
N ASP A 249 -8.66 -10.94 -13.48
CA ASP A 249 -7.53 -11.03 -14.44
C ASP A 249 -6.15 -11.01 -13.76
N VAL A 250 -6.09 -10.79 -12.43
CA VAL A 250 -4.90 -10.74 -11.57
C VAL A 250 -5.20 -11.53 -10.27
N SER A 251 -4.22 -12.07 -9.56
CA SER A 251 -4.46 -12.75 -8.26
C SER A 251 -4.83 -11.75 -7.14
N GLY A 252 -5.97 -11.07 -7.27
CA GLY A 252 -6.50 -10.09 -6.31
C GLY A 252 -7.24 -10.76 -5.16
N VAL A 253 -6.84 -10.49 -3.92
CA VAL A 253 -7.49 -10.99 -2.70
C VAL A 253 -8.04 -9.83 -1.88
N ARG A 254 -9.34 -9.85 -1.58
CA ARG A 254 -9.99 -8.90 -0.67
C ARG A 254 -10.25 -9.57 0.68
N LEU A 255 -9.63 -9.05 1.73
CA LEU A 255 -9.92 -9.43 3.11
C LEU A 255 -10.87 -8.40 3.70
N ASP A 256 -12.08 -8.82 4.00
CA ASP A 256 -13.08 -7.96 4.66
C ASP A 256 -13.87 -8.80 5.67
N VAL A 257 -14.30 -8.17 6.76
CA VAL A 257 -14.98 -8.87 7.85
C VAL A 257 -16.47 -8.57 7.80
N GLU A 258 -17.30 -9.61 7.80
CA GLU A 258 -18.73 -9.45 7.93
C GLU A 258 -19.08 -9.15 9.39
N LEU A 259 -19.72 -8.00 9.60
CA LEU A 259 -20.13 -7.51 10.89
C LEU A 259 -21.66 -7.47 10.96
N PRO A 260 -22.26 -7.85 12.10
CA PRO A 260 -23.71 -7.79 12.29
C PRO A 260 -24.21 -6.34 12.34
N CYS A 261 -23.38 -5.43 12.83
CA CYS A 261 -23.62 -4.00 12.80
C CYS A 261 -22.30 -3.26 12.57
N LEU A 262 -22.37 -2.09 11.93
CA LEU A 262 -21.22 -1.20 11.83
C LEU A 262 -21.23 -0.25 13.03
N PRO A 263 -20.19 -0.24 13.87
CA PRO A 263 -20.06 0.75 14.92
C PRO A 263 -19.83 2.14 14.31
N ALA A 264 -20.05 3.19 15.11
CA ALA A 264 -19.65 4.54 14.71
C ALA A 264 -18.13 4.61 14.51
N LEU A 265 -17.66 5.49 13.62
CA LEU A 265 -16.24 5.58 13.25
C LEU A 265 -15.32 5.86 14.46
N ASP A 266 -15.84 6.57 15.44
CA ASP A 266 -15.16 7.00 16.66
C ASP A 266 -15.52 6.17 17.91
N ASP A 267 -16.24 5.06 17.76
CA ASP A 267 -16.60 4.19 18.89
C ASP A 267 -15.42 3.31 19.34
N VAL A 268 -14.62 3.87 20.26
CA VAL A 268 -13.48 3.16 20.87
C VAL A 268 -13.92 1.94 21.69
N SER A 269 -15.14 1.92 22.21
CA SER A 269 -15.65 0.79 23.01
C SER A 269 -15.85 -0.47 22.16
N ALA A 270 -16.07 -0.29 20.85
CA ALA A 270 -16.25 -1.38 19.89
C ALA A 270 -14.98 -2.20 19.61
N MET A 271 -13.79 -1.66 19.88
CA MET A 271 -12.49 -2.27 19.51
C MET A 271 -12.34 -3.70 20.02
N GLY A 272 -12.83 -3.98 21.23
CA GLY A 272 -12.74 -5.30 21.86
C GLY A 272 -13.49 -6.38 21.08
N TRP A 273 -14.74 -6.10 20.69
CA TRP A 273 -15.56 -7.07 19.97
C TRP A 273 -15.20 -7.13 18.48
N LEU A 274 -14.81 -6.03 17.84
CA LEU A 274 -14.32 -6.01 16.46
C LEU A 274 -13.12 -6.94 16.29
N ARG A 275 -12.15 -6.88 17.21
CA ARG A 275 -11.00 -7.79 17.22
C ARG A 275 -11.42 -9.25 17.35
N THR A 276 -12.43 -9.53 18.16
CA THR A 276 -12.98 -10.89 18.33
C THR A 276 -13.65 -11.37 17.05
N ALA A 277 -14.45 -10.53 16.40
CA ALA A 277 -15.11 -10.86 15.13
C ALA A 277 -14.09 -11.16 14.02
N VAL A 278 -13.07 -10.32 13.86
CA VAL A 278 -11.97 -10.53 12.90
C VAL A 278 -11.27 -11.86 13.14
N ARG A 279 -10.93 -12.18 14.40
CA ARG A 279 -10.24 -13.43 14.76
C ARG A 279 -11.11 -14.66 14.52
N GLN A 280 -12.40 -14.59 14.83
CA GLN A 280 -13.34 -15.68 14.59
C GLN A 280 -13.48 -15.97 13.09
N GLN A 281 -13.64 -14.93 12.27
CA GLN A 281 -13.72 -15.09 10.82
C GLN A 281 -12.39 -15.59 10.22
N ALA A 282 -11.26 -15.06 10.68
CA ALA A 282 -9.95 -15.52 10.22
C ALA A 282 -9.71 -17.00 10.54
N ALA A 283 -10.14 -17.47 11.71
CA ALA A 283 -10.03 -18.87 12.12
C ALA A 283 -10.99 -19.81 11.38
N SER A 284 -12.15 -19.31 10.95
CA SER A 284 -13.11 -20.09 10.15
C SER A 284 -12.80 -20.08 8.65
N SER A 285 -12.02 -19.11 8.17
CA SER A 285 -11.67 -18.98 6.75
C SER A 285 -10.38 -19.74 6.40
N GLY A 286 -10.42 -20.59 5.37
CA GLY A 286 -9.21 -21.16 4.76
C GLY A 286 -8.39 -20.15 3.93
N VAL A 287 -8.91 -18.93 3.76
CA VAL A 287 -8.32 -17.87 2.93
C VAL A 287 -6.93 -17.46 3.42
N MET A 288 -6.69 -17.45 4.75
CA MET A 288 -5.39 -17.08 5.30
C MET A 288 -4.28 -18.05 4.92
N GLY A 289 -4.55 -19.36 4.94
CA GLY A 289 -3.59 -20.38 4.53
C GLY A 289 -3.21 -20.24 3.06
N SER A 290 -4.22 -20.19 2.19
CA SER A 290 -4.02 -20.00 0.75
C SER A 290 -3.29 -18.69 0.42
N LEU A 291 -3.58 -17.61 1.14
CA LEU A 291 -2.87 -16.33 0.96
C LEU A 291 -1.40 -16.44 1.36
N VAL A 292 -1.08 -17.09 2.48
CA VAL A 292 0.30 -17.34 2.91
C VAL A 292 1.05 -18.17 1.88
N GLU A 293 0.47 -19.25 1.39
CA GLU A 293 1.05 -20.09 0.32
C GLU A 293 1.28 -19.30 -0.96
N THR A 294 0.34 -18.43 -1.33
CA THR A 294 0.49 -17.52 -2.47
C THR A 294 1.69 -16.59 -2.26
N PHE A 295 1.80 -15.93 -1.11
CA PHE A 295 2.95 -15.08 -0.80
C PHE A 295 4.27 -15.87 -0.84
N LEU A 296 4.30 -17.09 -0.30
CA LEU A 296 5.48 -17.95 -0.33
C LEU A 296 5.87 -18.31 -1.77
N ALA A 297 4.92 -18.69 -2.62
CA ALA A 297 5.19 -19.00 -4.02
C ALA A 297 5.72 -17.79 -4.79
N LYS A 298 5.20 -16.58 -4.52
CA LYS A 298 5.64 -15.34 -5.17
C LYS A 298 7.00 -14.81 -4.70
N LEU A 299 7.61 -15.41 -3.67
CA LEU A 299 9.02 -15.18 -3.34
C LEU A 299 9.98 -15.86 -4.33
N PHE A 300 9.49 -16.75 -5.18
CA PHE A 300 10.30 -17.43 -6.18
C PHE A 300 10.04 -16.87 -7.57
N PHE A 301 11.08 -16.89 -8.41
CA PHE A 301 11.01 -16.48 -9.80
C PHE A 301 11.92 -17.37 -10.66
N PHE A 302 11.71 -17.37 -11.97
CA PHE A 302 12.46 -18.19 -12.91
C PHE A 302 13.30 -17.33 -13.85
N GLU A 303 14.57 -17.69 -14.01
CA GLU A 303 15.48 -17.06 -14.98
C GLU A 303 16.09 -18.08 -15.94
N LEU A 304 16.21 -17.70 -17.21
CA LEU A 304 17.00 -18.45 -18.17
C LEU A 304 18.49 -18.31 -17.85
N THR A 305 19.21 -19.43 -17.91
CA THR A 305 20.67 -19.49 -17.72
C THR A 305 21.42 -19.68 -19.02
N SER A 306 20.77 -20.20 -20.06
CA SER A 306 21.32 -20.35 -21.41
C SER A 306 20.31 -20.02 -22.50
N ARG A 307 20.82 -19.60 -23.67
CA ARG A 307 19.99 -19.29 -24.84
C ARG A 307 19.18 -20.51 -25.28
N PRO A 308 17.88 -20.36 -25.61
CA PRO A 308 17.08 -21.49 -26.04
C PRO A 308 17.64 -22.11 -27.33
N ILE A 309 17.72 -23.44 -27.36
CA ILE A 309 18.25 -24.23 -28.46
C ILE A 309 17.07 -24.87 -29.18
N ARG A 310 16.95 -24.58 -30.48
CA ARG A 310 15.93 -25.21 -31.33
C ARG A 310 16.37 -26.62 -31.72
N SER A 311 15.49 -27.59 -31.49
CA SER A 311 15.65 -28.98 -31.88
C SER A 311 14.46 -29.44 -32.74
N ARG A 312 14.50 -30.67 -33.28
CA ARG A 312 13.36 -31.27 -33.99
C ARG A 312 12.14 -31.52 -33.09
N ARG A 313 12.32 -31.58 -31.77
CA ARG A 313 11.28 -31.90 -30.78
C ARG A 313 10.66 -30.67 -30.10
N GLY A 314 11.19 -29.48 -30.37
CA GLY A 314 10.80 -28.24 -29.69
C GLY A 314 12.01 -27.36 -29.41
N VAL A 315 11.83 -26.42 -28.48
CA VAL A 315 12.87 -25.51 -28.00
C VAL A 315 13.24 -25.91 -26.58
N SER A 316 14.49 -26.30 -26.35
CA SER A 316 15.01 -26.57 -25.02
C SER A 316 15.77 -25.37 -24.48
N CYS A 317 15.69 -25.14 -23.17
CA CYS A 317 16.49 -24.14 -22.48
C CYS A 317 16.83 -24.59 -21.08
N GLN A 318 17.95 -24.11 -20.56
CA GLN A 318 18.26 -24.24 -19.14
C GLN A 318 17.88 -22.96 -18.43
N GLY A 319 17.30 -23.12 -17.26
CA GLY A 319 16.96 -22.03 -16.35
C GLY A 319 17.24 -22.40 -14.91
N SER A 320 16.88 -21.51 -14.02
CA SER A 320 16.92 -21.78 -12.59
C SER A 320 15.73 -21.11 -11.91
N ILE A 321 15.20 -21.78 -10.88
CA ILE A 321 14.28 -21.18 -9.92
C ILE A 321 15.15 -20.52 -8.84
N LEU A 322 14.91 -19.24 -8.58
CA LEU A 322 15.59 -18.42 -7.59
C LEU A 322 14.59 -17.91 -6.54
N CYS A 323 15.11 -17.43 -5.42
CA CYS A 323 14.33 -16.76 -4.38
C CYS A 323 14.73 -15.28 -4.28
N ASP A 324 13.74 -14.41 -4.07
CA ASP A 324 13.94 -12.96 -3.91
C ASP A 324 14.53 -12.59 -2.54
N LEU A 325 14.48 -13.51 -1.56
CA LEU A 325 15.16 -13.30 -0.29
C LEU A 325 16.69 -13.33 -0.47
N PRO A 326 17.43 -12.37 0.11
CA PRO A 326 18.88 -12.37 0.08
C PRO A 326 19.45 -13.54 0.88
N PRO A 327 20.69 -13.97 0.58
CA PRO A 327 21.40 -14.94 1.40
C PRO A 327 21.45 -14.49 2.86
N GLY A 328 21.16 -15.41 3.78
CA GLY A 328 21.07 -15.13 5.20
C GLY A 328 20.15 -16.10 5.96
N PRO A 329 19.96 -15.86 7.26
CA PRO A 329 19.18 -16.75 8.14
C PRO A 329 17.71 -16.86 7.71
N ASP A 330 17.13 -15.80 7.16
CA ASP A 330 15.73 -15.78 6.73
C ASP A 330 15.49 -16.71 5.52
N LEU A 331 16.39 -16.69 4.53
CA LEU A 331 16.35 -17.59 3.38
C LEU A 331 16.56 -19.05 3.82
N ALA A 332 17.57 -19.29 4.66
CA ALA A 332 17.85 -20.63 5.19
C ALA A 332 16.64 -21.19 5.96
N HIS A 333 16.02 -20.37 6.81
CA HIS A 333 14.81 -20.74 7.55
C HIS A 333 13.62 -21.04 6.64
N LEU A 334 13.36 -20.18 5.64
CA LEU A 334 12.29 -20.38 4.66
C LEU A 334 12.45 -21.72 3.94
N VAL A 335 13.63 -21.97 3.39
CA VAL A 335 13.89 -23.18 2.60
C VAL A 335 13.80 -24.44 3.48
N SER A 336 14.36 -24.40 4.69
CA SER A 336 14.28 -25.51 5.65
C SER A 336 12.83 -25.83 6.03
N ARG A 337 12.00 -24.78 6.16
CA ARG A 337 10.57 -24.94 6.44
C ARG A 337 9.85 -25.57 5.25
N LEU A 338 10.08 -25.08 4.03
CA LEU A 338 9.45 -25.62 2.83
C LEU A 338 9.83 -27.09 2.58
N GLU A 339 11.10 -27.45 2.80
CA GLU A 339 11.55 -28.86 2.72
C GLU A 339 10.85 -29.72 3.78
N ARG A 340 10.81 -29.27 5.04
CA ARG A 340 10.13 -29.99 6.14
C ARG A 340 8.63 -30.17 5.89
N GLU A 341 7.99 -29.15 5.34
CA GLU A 341 6.56 -29.17 5.00
C GLU A 341 6.31 -29.91 3.66
N GLY A 342 7.35 -30.38 2.97
CA GLY A 342 7.24 -31.22 1.78
C GLY A 342 6.80 -30.47 0.52
N PHE A 343 7.12 -29.18 0.42
CA PHE A 343 6.83 -28.38 -0.76
C PHE A 343 7.69 -28.79 -1.96
N VAL A 344 7.10 -28.77 -3.16
CA VAL A 344 7.76 -29.18 -4.41
C VAL A 344 7.46 -28.18 -5.51
N PHE A 345 8.45 -27.86 -6.34
CA PHE A 345 8.22 -27.08 -7.56
C PHE A 345 7.77 -28.00 -8.69
N HIS A 346 6.77 -27.58 -9.44
CA HIS A 346 6.33 -28.23 -10.67
C HIS A 346 6.66 -27.33 -11.86
N VAL A 347 7.41 -27.87 -12.80
CA VAL A 347 7.78 -27.21 -14.05
C VAL A 347 7.34 -28.13 -15.19
N LEU A 348 6.24 -27.78 -15.88
CA LEU A 348 5.57 -28.70 -16.81
C LEU A 348 5.25 -30.04 -16.11
N ASP A 349 5.74 -31.16 -16.66
CA ASP A 349 5.55 -32.50 -16.10
C ASP A 349 6.69 -32.93 -15.14
N ILE A 350 7.60 -32.01 -14.80
CA ILE A 350 8.78 -32.27 -13.95
C ILE A 350 8.53 -31.74 -12.54
N SER A 351 8.72 -32.60 -11.55
CA SER A 351 8.75 -32.21 -10.13
C SER A 351 10.20 -31.99 -9.69
N VAL A 352 10.48 -30.80 -9.17
CA VAL A 352 11.79 -30.37 -8.66
C VAL A 352 11.66 -30.18 -7.14
N PRO A 353 12.07 -31.17 -6.34
CA PRO A 353 11.93 -31.08 -4.89
C PRO A 353 12.99 -30.14 -4.29
N LEU A 354 12.65 -29.53 -3.16
CA LEU A 354 13.58 -28.76 -2.33
C LEU A 354 14.41 -29.72 -1.45
N THR A 355 15.25 -30.56 -2.06
CA THR A 355 16.09 -31.52 -1.31
C THR A 355 17.50 -31.00 -1.09
N GLY A 356 18.02 -31.13 0.13
CA GLY A 356 19.42 -30.86 0.43
C GLY A 356 19.68 -29.45 0.95
N SER A 357 18.72 -28.84 1.65
CA SER A 357 18.89 -27.50 2.23
C SER A 357 20.11 -27.38 3.16
N ALA A 358 20.49 -28.47 3.82
CA ALA A 358 21.67 -28.55 4.68
C ALA A 358 23.00 -28.46 3.92
N GLU A 359 23.01 -28.75 2.62
CA GLU A 359 24.20 -28.64 1.75
C GLU A 359 24.27 -27.28 1.05
N TRP A 360 23.16 -26.54 1.03
CA TRP A 360 23.13 -25.20 0.48
C TRP A 360 23.69 -24.23 1.51
N GLU A 361 24.78 -23.56 1.18
CA GLU A 361 25.32 -22.45 1.97
C GLU A 361 24.41 -21.20 1.82
N LEU A 362 23.12 -21.29 2.19
CA LEU A 362 22.11 -20.24 2.00
C LEU A 362 22.36 -18.99 2.83
N GLU A 363 23.24 -19.07 3.83
CA GLU A 363 23.71 -17.90 4.58
C GLU A 363 24.66 -17.02 3.75
N THR A 364 25.36 -17.61 2.77
CA THR A 364 26.41 -16.93 1.98
C THR A 364 26.07 -16.86 0.49
N HIS A 365 25.21 -17.75 -0.01
CA HIS A 365 24.84 -17.88 -1.42
C HIS A 365 23.32 -17.86 -1.62
N PRO A 366 22.82 -17.34 -2.76
CA PRO A 366 21.40 -17.35 -3.07
C PRO A 366 20.92 -18.76 -3.40
N LEU A 367 19.64 -19.04 -3.13
CA LEU A 367 19.01 -20.26 -3.60
C LEU A 367 18.97 -20.28 -5.14
N ARG A 368 19.44 -21.37 -5.73
CA ARG A 368 19.38 -21.59 -7.17
C ARG A 368 19.11 -23.05 -7.49
N LEU A 369 17.91 -23.34 -7.98
CA LEU A 369 17.51 -24.68 -8.39
C LEU A 369 17.56 -24.78 -9.91
N PRO A 370 18.56 -25.47 -10.50
CA PRO A 370 18.66 -25.61 -11.95
C PRO A 370 17.51 -26.47 -12.48
N VAL A 371 16.90 -26.03 -13.58
CA VAL A 371 15.82 -26.76 -14.26
C VAL A 371 16.05 -26.71 -15.77
N GLU A 372 15.85 -27.85 -16.44
CA GLU A 372 15.80 -27.92 -17.89
C GLU A 372 14.35 -27.94 -18.35
N VAL A 373 14.00 -27.06 -19.29
CA VAL A 373 12.63 -26.89 -19.79
C VAL A 373 12.64 -27.11 -21.30
N CYS A 374 11.68 -27.90 -21.79
CA CYS A 374 11.46 -28.11 -23.21
C CYS A 374 10.02 -27.76 -23.57
N VAL A 375 9.85 -26.79 -24.48
CA VAL A 375 8.53 -26.30 -24.93
C VAL A 375 8.39 -26.43 -26.44
N SER A 376 7.16 -26.41 -26.96
CA SER A 376 6.90 -26.57 -28.39
C SER A 376 7.40 -25.39 -29.25
N GLY A 377 7.52 -24.20 -28.67
CA GLY A 377 7.94 -22.97 -29.37
C GLY A 377 8.29 -21.82 -28.43
N LEU A 378 8.81 -20.71 -28.96
CA LEU A 378 9.22 -19.55 -28.14
C LEU A 378 8.04 -18.84 -27.47
N GLU A 379 6.85 -18.92 -28.07
CA GLU A 379 5.59 -18.33 -27.57
C GLU A 379 4.74 -19.35 -26.78
N ALA A 380 5.19 -20.60 -26.67
CA ALA A 380 4.47 -21.60 -25.90
C ALA A 380 4.50 -21.24 -24.41
N ARG A 381 3.33 -21.21 -23.79
CA ARG A 381 3.18 -20.92 -22.36
C ARG A 381 3.58 -22.14 -21.53
N PHE A 382 4.32 -21.91 -20.46
CA PHE A 382 4.58 -22.93 -19.44
C PHE A 382 4.51 -22.30 -18.06
N SER A 383 4.04 -23.07 -17.08
CA SER A 383 3.94 -22.64 -15.69
C SER A 383 5.07 -23.22 -14.86
N VAL A 384 5.50 -22.43 -13.88
CA VAL A 384 6.25 -22.93 -12.72
C VAL A 384 5.40 -22.66 -11.49
N ALA A 385 5.05 -23.71 -10.77
CA ALA A 385 4.22 -23.61 -9.58
C ALA A 385 4.90 -24.26 -8.39
N LEU A 386 4.63 -23.74 -7.20
CA LEU A 386 5.00 -24.34 -5.92
C LEU A 386 3.75 -25.04 -5.36
N SER A 387 3.86 -26.31 -4.99
CA SER A 387 2.78 -27.07 -4.37
C SER A 387 3.17 -27.59 -3.00
N ASP A 388 2.15 -27.73 -2.15
CA ASP A 388 2.25 -28.39 -0.86
C ASP A 388 1.90 -29.89 -0.97
N GLN A 389 1.90 -30.60 0.17
CA GLN A 389 1.49 -32.02 0.22
C GLN A 389 0.01 -32.25 -0.12
N SER A 390 -0.86 -31.24 0.05
CA SER A 390 -2.27 -31.33 -0.34
C SER A 390 -2.50 -31.15 -1.85
N ARG A 391 -1.43 -30.91 -2.62
CA ARG A 391 -1.42 -30.65 -4.08
C ARG A 391 -2.12 -29.36 -4.47
N GLN A 392 -2.30 -28.43 -3.54
CA GLN A 392 -2.69 -27.07 -3.89
C GLN A 392 -1.46 -26.37 -4.46
N SER A 393 -1.52 -26.02 -5.75
CA SER A 393 -0.39 -25.40 -6.45
C SER A 393 -0.61 -23.91 -6.66
N CYS A 394 0.39 -23.11 -6.33
CA CYS A 394 0.41 -21.68 -6.56
C CYS A 394 1.54 -21.34 -7.55
N ASP A 395 1.20 -20.62 -8.62
CA ASP A 395 2.20 -20.13 -9.58
C ASP A 395 3.23 -19.22 -8.89
N ILE A 396 4.50 -19.36 -9.24
CA ILE A 396 5.56 -18.46 -8.76
C ILE A 396 5.43 -17.07 -9.40
N SER A 397 6.28 -16.10 -9.03
CA SER A 397 6.24 -14.75 -9.59
C SER A 397 6.34 -14.78 -11.13
N SER A 398 5.47 -14.00 -11.79
CA SER A 398 5.37 -13.86 -13.23
C SER A 398 5.06 -15.13 -14.05
N SER A 399 4.80 -16.27 -13.40
CA SER A 399 4.27 -17.49 -14.07
C SER A 399 2.79 -17.28 -14.42
N PRO A 400 2.31 -17.73 -15.61
CA PRO A 400 3.01 -18.51 -16.63
C PRO A 400 3.92 -17.69 -17.54
N PHE A 401 4.97 -18.34 -18.04
CA PHE A 401 6.02 -17.73 -18.88
C PHE A 401 5.90 -18.11 -20.35
N THR A 402 6.51 -17.29 -21.21
CA THR A 402 6.98 -17.71 -22.54
C THR A 402 8.47 -17.48 -22.63
N LEU A 403 9.18 -18.27 -23.45
CA LEU A 403 10.63 -18.08 -23.63
C LEU A 403 10.94 -16.71 -24.23
N ASN A 404 10.11 -16.23 -25.16
CA ASN A 404 10.29 -14.91 -25.76
C ASN A 404 10.13 -13.78 -24.72
N TRP A 405 9.14 -13.88 -23.82
CA TRP A 405 8.98 -12.93 -22.73
C TRP A 405 10.19 -12.97 -21.79
N LEU A 406 10.64 -14.14 -21.35
CA LEU A 406 11.81 -14.28 -20.48
C LEU A 406 13.07 -13.69 -21.12
N MET A 407 13.34 -14.00 -22.40
CA MET A 407 14.47 -13.43 -23.13
C MET A 407 14.39 -11.90 -23.24
N THR A 408 13.18 -11.35 -23.43
CA THR A 408 12.96 -9.91 -23.52
C THR A 408 13.14 -9.25 -22.16
N ALA A 409 12.53 -9.80 -21.11
CA ALA A 409 12.61 -9.33 -19.73
C ALA A 409 14.05 -9.36 -19.18
N GLN A 410 14.79 -10.43 -19.47
CA GLN A 410 16.22 -10.57 -19.11
C GLN A 410 17.16 -9.80 -20.05
N GLY A 411 16.62 -9.09 -21.06
CA GLY A 411 17.40 -8.23 -21.95
C GLY A 411 18.27 -8.95 -22.99
N TRP A 412 18.05 -10.23 -23.25
CA TRP A 412 18.84 -11.04 -24.20
C TRP A 412 18.66 -10.64 -25.66
N CYS A 413 17.54 -9.97 -25.96
CA CYS A 413 17.19 -9.44 -27.27
C CYS A 413 17.65 -7.99 -27.48
N LYS A 414 18.31 -7.36 -26.50
CA LYS A 414 18.85 -6.00 -26.67
C LYS A 414 20.01 -6.02 -27.67
N PRO A 415 20.02 -5.14 -28.68
CA PRO A 415 21.14 -5.05 -29.62
C PRO A 415 22.41 -4.62 -28.89
N PHE A 416 23.52 -5.27 -29.23
CA PHE A 416 24.85 -4.97 -28.70
C PHE A 416 25.23 -3.49 -28.96
N GLY A 417 25.77 -2.81 -27.95
CA GLY A 417 26.36 -1.46 -28.10
C GLY A 417 25.54 -0.24 -27.63
N ARG A 418 24.51 -0.40 -26.77
CA ARG A 418 23.86 0.73 -26.08
C ARG A 418 24.55 1.08 -24.77
N ALA A 419 24.36 2.32 -24.29
CA ALA A 419 24.97 2.84 -23.06
C ALA A 419 24.55 2.13 -21.77
N ASP A 420 23.46 1.35 -21.79
CA ASP A 420 22.97 0.53 -20.67
C ASP A 420 23.59 -0.90 -20.65
N HIS A 421 24.51 -1.20 -21.57
CA HIS A 421 25.20 -2.47 -21.65
C HIS A 421 26.35 -2.53 -20.62
N LEU A 422 26.02 -2.68 -19.33
CA LEU A 422 27.03 -3.00 -18.33
C LEU A 422 27.63 -4.39 -18.65
N PRO A 423 28.96 -4.56 -18.55
CA PRO A 423 29.56 -5.88 -18.72
C PRO A 423 29.04 -6.80 -17.62
N VAL A 424 28.40 -7.89 -18.00
CA VAL A 424 28.20 -9.05 -17.10
C VAL A 424 29.57 -9.67 -16.90
N GLY A 425 30.35 -9.10 -15.99
CA GLY A 425 31.58 -9.72 -15.52
C GLY A 425 31.22 -10.91 -14.63
N PRO A 426 31.95 -12.04 -14.73
CA PRO A 426 31.79 -13.12 -13.75
C PRO A 426 32.16 -12.59 -12.37
N ARG A 427 31.23 -12.66 -11.41
CA ARG A 427 31.54 -12.44 -10.00
C ARG A 427 32.48 -13.57 -9.55
N GLU A 428 33.73 -13.19 -9.30
CA GLU A 428 34.75 -13.83 -8.47
C GLU A 428 34.92 -15.35 -8.62
N VAL A 429 35.77 -15.75 -9.58
CA VAL A 429 36.60 -16.95 -9.41
C VAL A 429 37.75 -16.56 -8.47
N SER A 430 37.77 -17.18 -7.30
CA SER A 430 38.80 -17.03 -6.29
C SER A 430 40.21 -17.32 -6.85
N GLN A 431 41.09 -16.37 -6.56
CA GLN A 431 42.55 -16.30 -6.73
C GLN A 431 43.28 -17.59 -7.17
N GLY A 432 43.49 -17.71 -8.48
CA GLY A 432 44.56 -18.53 -9.07
C GLY A 432 45.88 -17.72 -9.17
N LYS A 433 46.96 -18.29 -8.63
CA LYS A 433 48.34 -17.76 -8.57
C LYS A 433 48.73 -16.84 -9.74
N ARG A 434 49.09 -15.60 -9.37
CA ARG A 434 49.71 -14.57 -10.21
C ARG A 434 51.07 -15.07 -10.72
N MET A 435 51.14 -15.55 -11.97
CA MET A 435 52.40 -15.70 -12.70
C MET A 435 52.88 -14.31 -13.15
N GLN A 436 54.10 -13.95 -12.77
CA GLN A 436 54.74 -12.69 -13.19
C GLN A 436 55.04 -12.71 -14.70
N PRO A 437 54.86 -11.59 -15.43
CA PRO A 437 55.27 -11.50 -16.82
C PRO A 437 56.79 -11.36 -16.93
N GLN A 438 57.41 -12.28 -17.68
CA GLN A 438 58.82 -12.19 -18.08
C GLN A 438 59.03 -10.98 -19.00
N SER A 439 60.07 -10.22 -18.70
CA SER A 439 60.53 -9.05 -19.44
C SER A 439 60.92 -9.38 -20.88
N ILE A 440 60.26 -8.75 -21.85
CA ILE A 440 60.69 -8.74 -23.25
C ILE A 440 61.82 -7.69 -23.38
N ARG A 441 63.02 -8.14 -23.75
CA ARG A 441 64.19 -7.30 -24.01
C ARG A 441 64.02 -6.51 -25.31
N GLU A 442 63.99 -5.19 -25.23
CA GLU A 442 64.11 -4.30 -26.39
C GLU A 442 65.56 -4.26 -26.91
N GLY A 443 65.77 -4.78 -28.13
CA GLY A 443 67.04 -4.68 -28.85
C GLY A 443 67.19 -3.33 -29.56
N LYS A 444 68.05 -2.45 -29.03
CA LYS A 444 68.48 -1.21 -29.69
C LYS A 444 69.28 -1.51 -30.97
N ARG A 445 68.75 -1.16 -32.15
CA ARG A 445 69.52 -1.06 -33.41
C ARG A 445 70.06 0.37 -33.56
N ARG A 446 71.36 0.56 -33.32
CA ARG A 446 72.11 1.78 -33.64
C ARG A 446 72.29 1.89 -35.16
N ARG A 447 71.87 3.01 -35.75
CA ARG A 447 72.34 3.48 -37.06
C ARG A 447 73.80 3.97 -36.92
N ARG A 448 74.67 3.56 -37.83
CA ARG A 448 75.92 4.28 -38.13
C ARG A 448 75.85 4.74 -39.59
N TYR A 449 76.41 5.93 -39.78
CA TYR A 449 76.66 6.63 -41.03
C TYR A 449 77.44 5.78 -42.03
#